data_AF-A0A7W3XUE3-F1
#
_entry.id   AF-A0A7W3XUE3-F1
#
_cell.length_a   1.000
_cell.length_b   1.000
_cell.length_c   1.000
_cell.angle_alpha   90.00
_cell.angle_beta   90.00
_cell.angle_gamma   90.00
#
_symmetry.space_group_name_H-M   'P 1'
#
loop_
_entity.id
_entity.type
_entity.pdbx_description
1 polymer ?
#
loop_
_entity_poly.entity_id
_entity_poly.type
_entity_poly.pdbx_seq_one_letter_code
_entity_poly.pdbx_strand_id
1 'polypeptide(L)' 'MTRDRTKVIILKDKRHLSYAEYGASDGLPLFVFHGSPGSRLLFEIEDDVAIDLNLRMISVDRPGYGLSDRQKN' A
#
# COMPACT_ATOMS: atom_id res chain seq x y z
N MET A 1 -6.33 18.08 0.09
CA MET A 1 -7.38 17.04 -0.06
C MET A 1 -6.67 15.75 -0.38
N THR A 2 -6.50 14.87 0.60
CA THR A 2 -5.89 13.55 0.39
C THR A 2 -6.78 12.80 -0.60
N ARG A 3 -6.27 12.48 -1.80
CA ARG A 3 -7.00 11.58 -2.70
C ARG A 3 -7.12 10.26 -1.96
N ASP A 4 -8.34 9.74 -1.80
CA ASP A 4 -8.49 8.41 -1.23
C ASP A 4 -7.95 7.39 -2.24
N ARG A 5 -6.71 6.95 -2.01
CA ARG A 5 -5.99 5.95 -2.81
C ARG A 5 -6.12 4.54 -2.22
N THR A 6 -6.96 4.40 -1.20
CA THR A 6 -7.16 3.13 -0.50
C THR A 6 -7.82 2.14 -1.43
N LYS A 7 -7.16 1.00 -1.61
CA LYS A 7 -7.72 -0.16 -2.29
C LYS A 7 -7.75 -1.32 -1.32
N VAL A 8 -8.77 -2.16 -1.44
CA VAL A 8 -8.91 -3.39 -0.65
C VAL A 8 -9.21 -4.53 -1.60
N ILE A 9 -8.49 -5.64 -1.44
CA ILE A 9 -8.84 -6.91 -2.07
C ILE A 9 -9.23 -7.93 -1.01
N ILE A 10 -10.11 -8.85 -1.41
CA ILE A 10 -10.49 -10.00 -0.58
C ILE A 10 -9.58 -11.16 -0.97
N LEU A 11 -8.83 -11.67 0.01
CA LEU A 11 -7.98 -12.84 -0.14
C LEU A 11 -8.81 -14.13 -0.20
N LYS A 12 -8.19 -15.24 -0.63
CA LYS A 12 -8.86 -16.55 -0.73
C LYS A 12 -9.45 -17.04 0.60
N ASP A 13 -8.84 -16.65 1.72
CA ASP A 13 -9.30 -16.96 3.08
C ASP A 13 -10.31 -15.94 3.62
N LYS A 14 -10.86 -15.08 2.75
CA LYS A 14 -11.87 -14.05 3.02
C LYS A 14 -11.37 -12.86 3.85
N ARG A 15 -10.07 -12.77 4.13
CA ARG A 15 -9.50 -11.59 4.77
C ARG A 15 -9.41 -10.42 3.80
N HIS A 16 -9.65 -9.21 4.29
CA HIS A 16 -9.35 -7.97 3.60
C HIS A 16 -7.85 -7.70 3.66
N LEU A 17 -7.25 -7.40 2.49
CA LEU A 17 -5.90 -6.87 2.36
C LEU A 17 -6.00 -5.47 1.74
N SER A 18 -5.62 -4.47 2.51
CA SER A 18 -5.59 -3.06 2.09
C SER A 18 -4.21 -2.65 1.59
N TYR A 19 -4.21 -1.80 0.58
CA TYR A 19 -3.01 -1.23 -0.02
C TYR A 19 -3.31 0.16 -0.59
N ALA A 20 -2.26 0.89 -0.94
CA ALA A 20 -2.31 2.11 -1.74
C ALA A 20 -1.26 2.06 -2.84
N GLU A 21 -1.50 2.82 -3.90
CA GLU A 21 -0.56 2.99 -5.00
C GLU A 21 -0.08 4.43 -5.06
N TYR A 22 1.23 4.59 -5.21
CA TYR A 22 1.94 5.86 -5.34
C TYR A 22 2.81 5.83 -6.59
N GLY A 23 3.19 7.00 -7.09
CA GLY A 23 4.02 7.12 -8.28
C GLY A 23 3.24 7.02 -9.60
N ALA A 24 3.96 6.64 -10.66
CA ALA A 24 3.41 6.47 -12.00
C ALA A 24 2.59 5.17 -12.09
N SER A 25 1.33 5.25 -12.52
CA SER A 25 0.45 4.07 -12.59
C SER A 25 0.86 3.02 -13.62
N ASP A 26 1.67 3.41 -14.61
CA ASP A 26 2.27 2.59 -15.67
C ASP A 26 3.79 2.38 -15.47
N GLY A 27 4.33 2.82 -14.33
CA GLY A 27 5.73 2.66 -13.96
C GLY A 27 6.11 1.22 -13.58
N LEU A 28 7.40 1.00 -13.33
CA LEU A 28 7.93 -0.28 -12.86
C LEU A 28 7.33 -0.62 -11.48
N PRO A 29 6.65 -1.77 -11.30
CA PRO A 29 6.02 -2.10 -10.02
C PRO A 29 7.06 -2.35 -8.93
N LEU A 30 6.88 -1.68 -7.80
CA LEU A 30 7.73 -1.80 -6.61
C LEU A 30 6.85 -2.01 -5.37
N PHE A 31 6.97 -3.17 -4.73
CA PHE A 31 6.30 -3.39 -3.44
C PHE A 31 7.12 -2.79 -2.31
N VAL A 32 6.44 -2.03 -1.44
CA VAL A 32 7.04 -1.44 -0.24
C VAL A 32 6.27 -1.84 1.00
N PHE A 33 7.00 -2.10 2.08
CA PHE A 33 6.46 -2.65 3.32
C PHE A 33 6.81 -1.76 4.50
N HIS A 34 5.80 -1.37 5.25
CA HIS A 34 5.98 -0.51 6.43
C HIS A 34 6.57 -1.28 7.62
N GLY A 35 7.30 -0.56 8.47
CA GLY A 35 7.75 -1.04 9.79
C GLY A 35 6.63 -1.13 10.83
N SER A 36 7.00 -1.28 12.11
CA SER A 36 6.07 -1.17 13.23
C SER A 36 6.43 0.03 14.11
N PRO A 37 5.47 0.92 14.45
CA PRO A 37 4.12 1.01 13.89
C PRO A 37 4.14 1.50 12.44
N GLY A 38 3.09 1.22 11.66
CA GLY A 38 3.00 1.70 10.28
C GLY A 38 1.75 1.22 9.55
N SER A 39 1.52 1.77 8.35
CA SER A 39 0.47 1.36 7.42
C SER A 39 0.88 1.75 6.00
N ARG A 40 0.01 1.48 5.01
CA ARG A 40 0.24 1.85 3.62
C ARG A 40 0.52 3.34 3.41
N LEU A 41 -0.01 4.18 4.31
CA LEU A 41 0.03 5.64 4.24
C LEU A 41 1.41 6.25 4.47
N LEU A 42 2.36 5.50 5.04
CA LEU A 42 3.69 6.03 5.29
C LEU A 42 4.43 6.43 4.01
N PHE A 43 4.03 5.84 2.87
CA PHE A 43 4.70 6.04 1.59
C PHE A 43 4.12 7.18 0.75
N GLU A 44 3.21 7.98 1.31
CA GLU A 44 2.62 9.13 0.60
C GLU A 44 3.62 10.25 0.35
N ILE A 45 4.64 10.38 1.22
CA ILE A 45 5.67 11.42 1.08
C ILE A 45 6.63 11.13 -0.08
N GLU A 46 6.67 9.89 -0.57
CA GLU A 46 7.50 9.44 -1.70
C GLU A 46 6.76 9.47 -3.05
N ASP A 47 5.49 9.93 -3.12
CA ASP A 47 4.69 9.91 -4.36
C ASP A 47 5.42 10.63 -5.52
N ASP A 48 5.93 11.85 -5.26
CA ASP A 48 6.63 12.64 -6.28
C ASP A 48 7.95 11.99 -6.73
N VAL A 49 8.72 11.45 -5.78
CA VAL A 49 9.98 10.74 -6.10
C VAL A 49 9.70 9.48 -6.92
N ALA A 50 8.61 8.77 -6.62
CA ALA A 50 8.20 7.61 -7.37
C ALA A 50 7.75 7.96 -8.79
N ILE A 51 7.09 9.11 -8.99
CA ILE A 51 6.77 9.65 -10.33
C ILE A 51 8.05 9.92 -11.12
N ASP A 52 9.00 10.64 -10.53
CA ASP A 52 10.26 11.02 -11.19
C ASP A 52 11.10 9.81 -11.61
N LEU A 53 11.04 8.72 -10.84
CA LEU A 53 11.73 7.46 -11.14
C LEU A 53 10.91 6.51 -12.02
N ASN A 54 9.72 6.91 -12.47
CA ASN A 54 8.76 6.08 -13.19
C ASN A 54 8.48 4.74 -12.50
N LEU A 55 8.23 4.81 -11.18
CA LEU A 55 7.90 3.67 -10.33
C LEU A 55 6.41 3.67 -10.00
N ARG A 56 5.83 2.46 -9.97
CA ARG A 56 4.50 2.20 -9.41
C ARG A 56 4.67 1.57 -8.04
N MET A 57 4.74 2.40 -7.01
CA MET A 57 4.90 1.92 -5.64
C MET A 57 3.58 1.37 -5.10
N ILE A 58 3.59 0.09 -4.70
CA ILE A 58 2.44 -0.62 -4.14
C ILE A 58 2.73 -0.86 -2.66
N SER A 59 2.07 -0.09 -1.82
CA SER A 59 2.26 -0.09 -0.37
C SER A 59 1.15 -0.89 0.30
N VAL A 60 1.49 -1.95 1.02
CA VAL A 60 0.52 -2.91 1.57
C VAL A 60 0.47 -2.82 3.09
N ASP A 61 -0.72 -2.85 3.66
CA ASP A 61 -0.89 -3.04 5.10
C ASP A 61 -0.58 -4.49 5.48
N ARG A 62 0.36 -4.69 6.42
CA ARG A 62 0.65 -6.03 6.97
C ARG A 62 -0.58 -6.59 7.71
N PRO A 63 -0.72 -7.93 7.87
CA PRO A 63 -1.88 -8.51 8.56
C PRO A 63 -2.13 -7.89 9.94
N GLY A 64 -3.33 -7.34 10.16
CA GLY A 64 -3.71 -6.66 11.41
C GLY A 64 -3.25 -5.21 11.54
N TYR A 65 -2.68 -4.61 10.49
CA TYR A 65 -2.37 -3.19 10.42
C TYR A 65 -3.32 -2.46 9.47
N GLY A 66 -3.49 -1.16 9.70
CA GLY A 66 -4.33 -0.30 8.85
C GLY A 66 -5.73 -0.87 8.69
N LEU A 67 -6.11 -1.17 7.44
CA LEU A 67 -7.41 -1.75 7.09
C LEU A 67 -7.34 -3.23 6.71
N SER A 68 -6.20 -3.89 6.97
CA SER A 68 -6.03 -5.32 6.69
C SER A 68 -6.46 -6.17 7.88
N ASP A 69 -7.18 -7.24 7.59
CA ASP A 69 -7.63 -8.18 8.61
C ASP A 69 -6.43 -8.89 9.27
N ARG A 70 -6.55 -9.16 10.56
CA ARG A 70 -5.56 -9.94 11.31
C ARG A 70 -5.50 -11.37 10.78
N GLN A 71 -4.29 -11.86 10.51
CA GLN A 71 -4.04 -13.27 10.27
C GLN A 71 -3.81 -13.97 11.62
N LYS A 72 -4.51 -15.09 11.85
CA LYS A 72 -4.19 -16.00 12.96
C LYS A 72 -3.10 -16.96 12.49
N ASN A 73 -2.13 -17.20 13.36
CA ASN A 73 -1.16 -18.29 13.18
C ASN A 73 -1.80 -19.63 13.53
#